data_AF-A0A0J1NAD4-F1
#
_entry.id   AF-A0A0J1NAD4-F1
#
_cell.length_a   1.000
_cell.length_b   1.000
_cell.length_c   1.000
_cell.angle_alpha   90.00
_cell.angle_beta   90.00
_cell.angle_gamma   90.00
#
_symmetry.space_group_name_H-M   'P 1'
#
loop_
_entity.id
_entity.type
_entity.pdbx_description
1 polymer ?
#
loop_
_entity_poly.entity_id
_entity_poly.type
_entity_poly.pdbx_seq_one_letter_code
_entity_poly.pdbx_strand_id
1 'polypeptide(L)'
;MGLVIKAALGALVVVLIGLLAKTKNYYIAGLIPLFPTFALIAHYIVASERGIEALRTTIIFSMWSIIPYFVYLVSLWYFTGFMRLPVALGGSVVCWGLSAWLLIFCWIKLH
;
A
#
# COMPACT_ATOMS: atom_id res chain seq x y z
N MET A 1 5.35 -20.26 17.76
CA MET A 1 4.24 -20.66 16.85
C MET A 1 3.70 -19.49 16.02
N GLY A 2 3.25 -18.37 16.61
CA GLY A 2 2.65 -17.26 15.85
C GLY A 2 3.57 -16.58 14.82
N LEU A 3 4.88 -16.43 15.10
CA LEU A 3 5.87 -15.85 14.18
C LEU A 3 6.08 -16.70 12.92
N VAL A 4 6.15 -18.02 13.07
CA VAL A 4 6.37 -18.97 11.96
C VAL A 4 5.20 -18.93 10.98
N ILE A 5 3.96 -18.88 11.49
CA ILE A 5 2.75 -18.80 10.67
C ILE A 5 2.72 -17.47 9.88
N LYS A 6 3.01 -16.34 10.52
CA LYS A 6 3.06 -15.02 9.86
C LYS A 6 4.13 -14.97 8.77
N ALA A 7 5.32 -15.53 9.04
CA ALA A 7 6.39 -15.62 8.07
C ALA A 7 6.01 -16.52 6.88
N ALA A 8 5.40 -17.68 7.14
CA ALA A 8 4.92 -18.59 6.10
C ALA A 8 3.85 -17.96 5.21
N LEU A 9 2.92 -17.18 5.78
CA LEU A 9 1.93 -16.42 5.01
C LEU A 9 2.58 -15.37 4.11
N GLY A 10 3.58 -14.63 4.61
CA GLY A 10 4.34 -13.69 3.79
C GLY A 10 5.07 -14.39 2.63
N ALA A 11 5.74 -15.51 2.91
CA ALA A 11 6.40 -16.31 1.89
C ALA A 11 5.41 -16.85 0.84
N LEU A 12 4.25 -17.34 1.26
CA LEU A 12 3.19 -17.80 0.37
C LEU A 12 2.73 -16.69 -0.58
N VAL A 13 2.51 -15.48 -0.05
CA VAL A 13 2.12 -14.31 -0.85
C VAL A 13 3.19 -14.00 -1.91
N VAL A 14 4.47 -14.01 -1.54
CA VAL A 14 5.58 -13.76 -2.48
C VAL A 14 5.64 -14.85 -3.56
N VAL A 15 5.46 -16.12 -3.21
CA VAL A 15 5.40 -17.23 -4.17
C VAL A 15 4.22 -17.05 -5.13
N LEU A 16 3.03 -16.70 -4.63
CA LEU A 16 1.85 -16.45 -5.46
C LEU A 16 2.08 -15.31 -6.44
N ILE A 17 2.69 -14.20 -6.01
CA ILE A 17 3.08 -13.09 -6.91
C ILE A 17 4.02 -13.60 -8.00
N GLY A 18 5.06 -14.37 -7.64
CA GLY A 18 6.03 -14.90 -8.59
C GLY A 18 5.45 -15.91 -9.58
N LEU A 19 4.46 -16.72 -9.16
CA LEU A 19 3.73 -17.63 -10.05
C LEU A 19 2.81 -16.85 -10.99
N LEU A 20 2.01 -15.92 -10.46
CA LEU A 20 1.07 -15.11 -11.25
C LEU A 20 1.78 -14.25 -12.29
N ALA A 21 2.92 -13.67 -11.94
CA ALA A 21 3.74 -12.84 -12.83
C ALA A 21 4.24 -13.59 -14.09
N LYS A 22 4.26 -14.92 -14.07
CA LYS A 22 4.67 -15.78 -15.20
C LYS A 22 3.50 -16.24 -16.07
N THR A 23 2.26 -15.94 -15.68
CA THR A 23 1.06 -16.33 -16.43
C THR A 23 0.73 -15.31 -17.52
N LYS A 24 -0.21 -15.63 -18.42
CA LYS A 24 -0.76 -14.68 -19.40
C LYS A 24 -1.42 -13.46 -18.73
N ASN A 25 -1.86 -13.61 -17.48
CA ASN A 25 -2.55 -12.58 -16.71
C ASN A 25 -1.62 -12.00 -15.62
N TYR A 26 -0.36 -11.70 -15.97
CA TYR A 26 0.67 -11.23 -15.03
C TYR A 26 0.26 -9.99 -14.22
N TYR A 27 -0.62 -9.15 -14.77
CA TYR A 27 -1.14 -7.95 -14.09
C TYR A 27 -1.93 -8.27 -12.82
N ILE A 28 -2.49 -9.49 -12.68
CA ILE A 28 -3.16 -9.96 -11.46
C ILE A 28 -2.19 -10.01 -10.28
N ALA A 29 -0.89 -10.21 -10.53
CA ALA A 29 0.13 -10.16 -9.48
C ALA A 29 0.16 -8.79 -8.76
N GLY A 30 -0.28 -7.71 -9.43
CA GLY A 30 -0.43 -6.39 -8.83
C GLY A 30 -1.62 -6.26 -7.86
N LEU A 31 -2.61 -7.14 -7.93
CA LEU A 31 -3.76 -7.15 -7.00
C LEU A 31 -3.44 -7.82 -5.67
N ILE A 32 -2.55 -8.81 -5.67
CA ILE A 32 -2.16 -9.55 -4.47
C ILE A 32 -1.67 -8.65 -3.33
N PRO A 33 -0.73 -7.70 -3.54
CA PRO A 33 -0.29 -6.80 -2.48
C PRO A 33 -1.36 -5.79 -2.04
N LEU A 34 -2.46 -5.62 -2.79
CA LEU A 34 -3.57 -4.75 -2.40
C LEU A 34 -4.52 -5.39 -1.38
N PHE A 35 -4.34 -6.67 -1.07
CA PHE A 35 -5.13 -7.31 -0.02
C PHE A 35 -4.93 -6.57 1.32
N PRO A 36 -6.01 -6.13 1.99
CA PRO A 36 -5.94 -5.08 3.01
C PRO A 36 -5.46 -5.59 4.37
N THR A 37 -4.49 -6.51 4.44
CA THR A 37 -4.03 -7.11 5.71
C THR A 37 -3.56 -6.06 6.72
N PHE A 38 -2.69 -5.14 6.30
CA PHE A 38 -2.20 -4.09 7.18
C PHE A 38 -3.29 -3.10 7.57
N ALA A 39 -4.20 -2.77 6.65
CA ALA A 39 -5.35 -1.92 6.94
C ALA A 39 -6.30 -2.60 7.93
N LEU A 40 -6.57 -3.89 7.79
CA LEU A 40 -7.39 -4.68 8.72
C LEU A 40 -6.80 -4.67 10.12
N ILE A 41 -5.49 -4.90 10.25
CA ILE A 41 -4.78 -4.83 11.55
C ILE A 41 -4.88 -3.42 12.14
N ALA A 42 -4.63 -2.38 11.34
CA ALA A 42 -4.71 -1.00 11.80
C ALA A 42 -6.12 -0.64 12.27
N HIS A 43 -7.15 -1.00 11.51
CA HIS A 43 -8.55 -0.76 11.87
C HIS A 43 -8.94 -1.50 13.15
N TYR A 44 -8.51 -2.75 13.32
CA TYR A 44 -8.75 -3.51 14.55
C TYR A 44 -8.11 -2.82 15.75
N ILE A 45 -6.82 -2.45 15.65
CA ILE A 45 -6.09 -1.78 16.73
C ILE A 45 -6.76 -0.45 17.09
N VAL A 46 -7.08 0.41 16.11
CA VAL A 46 -7.72 1.71 16.36
C VAL A 46 -9.09 1.54 17.01
N ALA A 47 -9.90 0.59 16.55
CA ALA A 47 -11.21 0.32 17.15
C ALA A 47 -11.08 -0.12 18.61
N SER A 48 -10.10 -0.98 18.91
CA SER A 48 -9.85 -1.48 20.26
C SER A 48 -9.25 -0.43 21.20
N GLU A 49 -8.39 0.45 20.72
CA GLU A 49 -7.68 1.43 21.56
C GLU A 49 -8.38 2.79 21.66
N ARG A 50 -9.08 3.22 20.61
CA ARG A 50 -9.64 4.57 20.46
C ARG A 50 -11.16 4.58 20.24
N GLY A 51 -11.78 3.42 20.08
CA GLY A 51 -13.22 3.28 19.87
C GLY A 51 -13.66 3.48 18.41
N ILE A 52 -14.96 3.30 18.17
CA ILE A 52 -15.55 3.27 16.82
C ILE A 52 -15.53 4.64 16.14
N GLU A 53 -15.65 5.74 16.87
CA GLU A 53 -15.63 7.09 16.28
C GLU A 53 -14.26 7.38 15.66
N ALA A 54 -13.18 7.11 16.39
CA ALA A 54 -11.82 7.22 15.87
C ALA A 54 -11.58 6.29 14.67
N LEU A 55 -12.10 5.06 14.72
CA LEU A 55 -12.03 4.13 13.58
C LEU A 55 -12.69 4.73 12.33
N ARG A 56 -13.87 5.35 12.45
CA ARG A 56 -14.56 5.95 11.29
C ARG A 56 -13.71 7.05 10.65
N THR A 57 -13.07 7.90 11.45
CA THR A 57 -12.12 8.91 10.98
C THR A 57 -10.90 8.27 10.30
N THR A 58 -10.34 7.21 10.88
CA THR A 58 -9.24 6.45 10.27
C THR A 58 -9.64 5.81 8.94
N ILE A 59 -10.84 5.26 8.83
CA ILE A 59 -11.35 4.71 7.56
C ILE A 59 -11.44 5.79 6.49
N ILE A 60 -11.96 6.98 6.84
CA ILE A 60 -12.02 8.10 5.88
C ILE A 60 -10.59 8.47 5.45
N PHE A 61 -9.66 8.65 6.37
CA PHE A 61 -8.25 8.91 6.03
C PHE A 61 -7.65 7.81 5.14
N SER A 62 -7.94 6.54 5.44
CA SER A 62 -7.55 5.39 4.61
C SER A 62 -8.12 5.47 3.19
N MET A 63 -9.33 5.98 3.00
CA MET A 63 -9.88 6.22 1.65
C MET A 63 -9.07 7.30 0.91
N TRP A 64 -8.68 8.39 1.56
CA TRP A 64 -7.82 9.42 0.96
C TRP A 64 -6.40 8.90 0.68
N SER A 65 -5.92 7.91 1.45
CA SER A 65 -4.60 7.29 1.27
C SER A 65 -4.41 6.55 -0.06
N ILE A 66 -5.50 6.33 -0.81
CA ILE A 66 -5.46 5.84 -2.20
C ILE A 66 -4.70 6.82 -3.10
N ILE A 67 -4.74 8.13 -2.82
CA ILE A 67 -4.09 9.17 -3.63
C ILE A 67 -2.57 8.95 -3.70
N PRO A 68 -1.82 8.84 -2.58
CA PRO A 68 -0.40 8.49 -2.63
C PRO A 68 -0.10 7.22 -3.43
N TYR A 69 -0.90 6.17 -3.28
CA TYR A 69 -0.72 4.94 -4.04
C TYR A 69 -0.94 5.15 -5.55
N PHE A 70 -1.93 5.95 -5.94
CA PHE A 70 -2.14 6.30 -7.33
C PHE A 70 -0.98 7.12 -7.91
N VAL A 71 -0.43 8.06 -7.13
CA VAL A 71 0.77 8.84 -7.50
C VAL A 71 1.98 7.92 -7.69
N TYR A 72 2.16 6.92 -6.83
CA TYR A 72 3.18 5.88 -7.00
C TYR A 72 3.04 5.15 -8.35
N LEU A 73 1.82 4.71 -8.69
CA LEU A 73 1.58 3.98 -9.94
C LEU A 73 1.83 4.84 -11.19
N VAL A 74 1.31 6.07 -11.21
CA VAL A 74 1.51 6.99 -12.34
C VAL A 74 2.97 7.35 -12.51
N SER A 75 3.67 7.65 -11.41
CA SER A 75 5.11 7.95 -11.46
C SER A 75 5.92 6.75 -11.93
N LEU A 76 5.59 5.53 -11.48
CA LEU A 76 6.30 4.33 -11.90
C LEU A 76 6.07 4.03 -13.38
N TRP A 77 4.83 4.12 -13.84
CA TRP A 77 4.49 4.00 -15.25
C TRP A 77 5.28 5.01 -16.10
N TYR A 78 5.34 6.27 -15.65
CA TYR A 78 6.10 7.32 -16.34
C TYR A 78 7.62 7.07 -16.33
N PHE A 79 8.22 6.83 -15.15
CA PHE A 79 9.66 6.64 -15.00
C PHE A 79 10.19 5.38 -15.70
N THR A 80 9.40 4.30 -15.75
CA THR A 80 9.79 3.10 -16.50
C THR A 80 9.91 3.32 -18.02
N GLY A 81 9.37 4.43 -18.55
CA GLY A 81 9.52 4.81 -19.95
C GLY A 81 10.93 5.29 -20.34
N PHE A 82 11.75 5.73 -19.39
CA PHE A 82 13.06 6.33 -19.69
C PHE A 82 14.16 6.13 -18.64
N MET A 83 13.87 5.51 -17.49
CA MET A 83 14.84 5.20 -16.42
C MET A 83 15.08 3.70 -16.28
N ARG A 84 16.19 3.31 -15.65
CA ARG A 84 16.43 1.92 -15.23
C ARG A 84 15.48 1.55 -14.08
N LEU A 85 15.02 0.30 -14.04
CA LEU A 85 14.01 -0.18 -13.08
C LEU A 85 14.31 0.18 -11.60
N PRO A 86 15.52 -0.01 -11.04
CA PRO A 86 15.78 0.35 -9.65
C PRO A 86 15.61 1.86 -9.38
N VAL A 87 16.00 2.69 -10.34
CA VAL A 87 15.88 4.16 -10.25
C VAL A 87 14.42 4.58 -10.39
N ALA A 88 13.67 3.95 -11.30
CA ALA A 88 12.24 4.18 -11.46
C ALA A 88 11.47 3.83 -10.16
N LEU A 89 11.72 2.65 -9.58
CA LEU A 89 11.13 2.24 -8.30
C LEU A 89 11.48 3.22 -7.18
N GLY A 90 12.75 3.59 -7.04
CA GLY A 90 13.19 4.56 -6.04
C GLY A 90 12.52 5.92 -6.20
N GLY A 91 12.47 6.45 -7.43
CA GLY A 91 11.81 7.71 -7.75
C GLY A 91 10.31 7.68 -7.42
N SER A 92 9.61 6.59 -7.76
CA SER A 92 8.19 6.44 -7.46
C SER A 92 7.89 6.38 -5.98
N VAL A 93 8.77 5.75 -5.19
CA VAL A 93 8.69 5.76 -3.72
C VAL A 93 8.85 7.18 -3.16
N VAL A 94 9.73 8.00 -3.75
CA VAL A 94 9.85 9.42 -3.37
C VAL A 94 8.56 10.18 -3.68
N CYS A 95 7.98 10.01 -4.87
CA CYS A 95 6.68 10.63 -5.22
C CYS A 95 5.55 10.20 -4.28
N TRP A 96 5.51 8.92 -3.91
CA TRP A 96 4.60 8.41 -2.88
C TRP A 96 4.80 9.11 -1.54
N GLY A 97 6.06 9.22 -1.07
CA GLY A 97 6.37 9.85 0.21
C GLY A 97 5.97 11.32 0.27
N LEU A 98 6.24 12.07 -0.81
CA LEU A 98 5.85 13.49 -0.91
C LEU A 98 4.32 13.67 -0.93
N SER A 99 3.61 12.84 -1.67
CA SER A 99 2.15 12.91 -1.72
C SER A 99 1.49 12.45 -0.42
N ALA A 100 2.03 11.44 0.26
CA ALA A 100 1.58 11.02 1.59
C ALA A 100 1.83 12.11 2.64
N TRP A 101 2.99 12.76 2.62
CA TRP A 101 3.29 13.89 3.49
C TRP A 101 2.31 15.05 3.27
N LEU A 102 2.04 15.41 2.01
CA LEU A 102 1.07 16.46 1.67
C LEU A 102 -0.34 16.09 2.14
N LEU A 103 -0.76 14.83 1.96
CA LEU A 103 -2.06 14.35 2.42
C LEU A 103 -2.19 14.49 3.94
N ILE A 104 -1.18 14.06 4.70
CA ILE A 104 -1.16 14.18 6.17
C ILE A 104 -1.22 15.66 6.58
N PHE A 105 -0.43 16.52 5.94
CA PHE A 105 -0.44 17.95 6.21
C PHE A 105 -1.81 18.59 5.96
N CYS A 106 -2.44 18.28 4.83
CA CYS A 106 -3.78 18.76 4.51
C CYS A 106 -4.82 18.22 5.50
N TRP A 107 -4.70 16.95 5.89
CA TRP A 107 -5.59 16.34 6.87
C TRP A 107 -5.54 17.05 8.21
N ILE A 108 -4.34 17.24 8.77
CA ILE A 108 -4.11 17.92 10.07
C ILE A 108 -4.62 19.36 10.06
N LYS A 109 -4.62 20.04 8.91
CA LYS A 109 -5.12 21.41 8.81
C LYS A 109 -6.63 21.53 8.68
N LEU A 110 -7.29 20.50 8.15
CA LEU A 110 -8.71 20.53 7.79
C LEU A 110 -9.60 19.75 8.77
N HIS A 111 -9.03 18.86 9.58
CA HIS A 111 -9.72 18.03 10.58
C HIS A 111 -8.98 18.13 11.92
#